data_AF-A0A351Y605-F1
#
_entry.id   AF-A0A351Y605-F1
#
_cell.length_a   1.000
_cell.length_b   1.000
_cell.length_c   1.000
_cell.angle_alpha   90.00
_cell.angle_beta   90.00
_cell.angle_gamma   90.00
#
_symmetry.space_group_name_H-M   'P 1'
#
loop_
_entity.id
_entity.type
_entity.pdbx_description
1 polymer ?
#
loop_
_entity_poly.entity_id
_entity_poly.type
_entity_poly.pdbx_seq_one_letter_code
_entity_poly.pdbx_strand_id
1 'polypeptide(L)'
;MNHEYHVIDGVKESVIDMMLNFKTLRFKVDEKADNIQWISQRFSGIGLYTSNNIKLPAGIEILSDTVELFQITDPSIELNIELRIEKGYGYYSVDYLRARDRKDEDIDANILLIDNEFKVIDYVKYEVVEVIEDFTGSTKDLLVIEIRSWFKGISPKEVVMFAGEVLASYAKLFIFDNIYIDRSFLVDLEDLDRVQDKFHEEANIKTMPIDALPLSERTRNALIKNNILYVEDLEKKKKGELLLMK
;
A
#
# COMPACT_ATOMS: atom_id res chain seq x y z
N MET A 1 10.64 -27.62 -9.18
CA MET A 1 10.02 -27.71 -7.85
C MET A 1 8.53 -27.52 -8.08
N ASN A 2 7.69 -28.51 -7.73
CA ASN A 2 6.33 -28.58 -8.28
C ASN A 2 5.24 -28.12 -7.30
N HIS A 3 5.53 -28.07 -6.00
CA HIS A 3 4.59 -27.66 -4.96
C HIS A 3 5.33 -27.30 -3.65
N GLU A 4 4.63 -26.66 -2.73
CA GLU A 4 5.10 -26.21 -1.43
C GLU A 4 5.50 -27.34 -0.48
N TYR A 5 4.88 -28.52 -0.57
CA TYR A 5 5.22 -29.68 0.29
C TYR A 5 6.51 -30.42 -0.13
N HIS A 6 7.28 -29.87 -1.06
CA HIS A 6 8.47 -30.55 -1.56
C HIS A 6 9.64 -30.41 -0.57
N VAL A 7 10.48 -31.43 -0.51
CA VAL A 7 11.73 -31.42 0.27
C VAL A 7 12.87 -31.47 -0.74
N ILE A 8 13.86 -30.60 -0.54
CA ILE A 8 15.04 -30.52 -1.42
C ILE A 8 16.17 -31.30 -0.76
N ASP A 9 16.60 -32.39 -1.39
CA ASP A 9 17.73 -33.18 -0.89
C ASP A 9 18.99 -32.30 -0.78
N GLY A 10 19.67 -32.36 0.37
CA GLY A 10 20.83 -31.52 0.65
C GLY A 10 20.51 -30.11 1.15
N VAL A 11 19.24 -29.81 1.44
CA VAL A 11 18.78 -28.62 2.18
C VAL A 11 18.10 -29.10 3.47
N LYS A 12 18.39 -28.43 4.59
CA LYS A 12 17.88 -28.85 5.91
C LYS A 12 16.39 -28.55 6.08
N GLU A 13 15.94 -27.39 5.60
CA GLU A 13 14.56 -26.91 5.70
C GLU A 13 13.70 -27.43 4.53
N SER A 14 12.41 -27.69 4.78
CA SER A 14 11.46 -27.95 3.70
C SER A 14 11.09 -26.66 2.96
N VAL A 15 10.47 -26.78 1.78
CA VAL A 15 10.02 -25.59 1.02
C VAL A 15 9.01 -24.75 1.83
N ILE A 16 8.12 -25.37 2.62
CA ILE A 16 7.22 -24.65 3.52
C ILE A 16 7.99 -23.90 4.62
N ASP A 17 8.99 -24.53 5.22
CA ASP A 17 9.79 -23.88 6.27
C ASP A 17 10.53 -22.66 5.69
N MET A 18 11.11 -22.81 4.49
CA MET A 18 11.72 -21.71 3.76
C MET A 18 10.72 -20.58 3.51
N MET A 19 9.53 -20.89 2.99
CA MET A 19 8.47 -19.89 2.76
C MET A 19 8.11 -19.13 4.03
N LEU A 20 7.97 -19.84 5.16
CA LEU A 20 7.67 -19.21 6.45
C LEU A 20 8.82 -18.31 6.92
N ASN A 21 10.08 -18.73 6.73
CA ASN A 21 11.24 -17.91 7.06
C ASN A 21 11.29 -16.65 6.19
N PHE A 22 11.09 -16.78 4.87
CA PHE A 22 11.00 -15.64 3.96
C PHE A 22 9.84 -14.70 4.30
N LYS A 23 8.70 -15.23 4.76
CA LYS A 23 7.54 -14.43 5.20
C LYS A 23 7.88 -13.51 6.38
N THR A 24 8.88 -13.84 7.21
CA THR A 24 9.30 -12.97 8.32
C THR A 24 10.12 -11.77 7.87
N LEU A 25 10.61 -11.77 6.62
CA LEU A 25 11.31 -10.61 6.07
C LEU A 25 10.35 -9.44 5.90
N ARG A 26 10.88 -8.25 6.14
CA ARG A 26 10.18 -6.98 5.96
C ARG A 26 11.08 -6.06 5.15
N PHE A 27 10.48 -5.38 4.19
CA PHE A 27 11.20 -4.54 3.25
C PHE A 27 10.67 -3.12 3.33
N LYS A 28 11.58 -2.15 3.25
CA LYS A 28 11.24 -0.79 2.85
C LYS A 28 11.63 -0.61 1.39
N VAL A 29 10.67 -0.11 0.63
CA VAL A 29 10.79 0.10 -0.81
C VAL A 29 10.62 1.59 -1.06
N ASP A 30 11.59 2.22 -1.69
CA ASP A 30 11.56 3.64 -2.02
C ASP A 30 10.34 3.98 -2.88
N GLU A 31 9.73 5.14 -2.63
CA GLU A 31 8.52 5.58 -3.35
C GLU A 31 8.69 5.56 -4.87
N LYS A 32 9.88 5.90 -5.36
CA LYS A 32 10.21 5.95 -6.80
C LYS A 32 10.42 4.59 -7.46
N ALA A 33 10.58 3.53 -6.67
CA ALA A 33 10.78 2.20 -7.20
C ALA A 33 9.43 1.59 -7.63
N ASP A 34 9.47 0.62 -8.55
CA ASP A 34 8.25 -0.03 -9.04
C ASP A 34 7.47 -0.70 -7.90
N ASN A 35 6.15 -0.80 -8.07
CA ASN A 35 5.26 -1.41 -7.08
C ASN A 35 5.54 -2.90 -6.90
N ILE A 36 5.99 -3.59 -7.95
CA ILE A 36 6.36 -5.01 -7.94
C ILE A 36 7.79 -5.12 -8.46
N GLN A 37 8.63 -5.86 -7.74
CA GLN A 37 10.01 -6.14 -8.13
C GLN A 37 10.33 -7.62 -7.96
N TRP A 38 10.94 -8.20 -9.00
CA TRP A 38 11.45 -9.56 -8.99
C TRP A 38 12.95 -9.57 -8.74
N ILE A 39 13.38 -10.37 -7.78
CA ILE A 39 14.76 -10.46 -7.34
C ILE A 39 15.21 -11.91 -7.39
N SER A 40 16.06 -12.25 -8.36
CA SER A 40 16.67 -13.58 -8.46
C SER A 40 17.90 -13.69 -7.56
N GLN A 41 17.95 -14.74 -6.74
CA GLN A 41 19.03 -15.02 -5.80
C GLN A 41 19.58 -16.41 -6.05
N ARG A 42 20.91 -16.52 -6.08
CA ARG A 42 21.63 -17.78 -6.23
C ARG A 42 22.42 -18.08 -4.96
N PHE A 43 22.16 -19.24 -4.38
CA PHE A 43 22.81 -19.73 -3.17
C PHE A 43 23.49 -21.07 -3.46
N SER A 44 24.79 -21.15 -3.20
CA SER A 44 25.62 -22.31 -3.53
C SER A 44 26.69 -22.55 -2.47
N GLY A 45 26.95 -23.82 -2.17
CA GLY A 45 27.92 -24.25 -1.17
C GLY A 45 27.29 -24.52 0.19
N ILE A 46 27.97 -25.32 1.01
CA ILE A 46 27.50 -25.69 2.35
C ILE A 46 27.52 -24.46 3.24
N GLY A 47 26.41 -24.19 3.92
CA GLY A 47 26.33 -23.08 4.85
C GLY A 47 24.92 -22.72 5.27
N LEU A 48 24.83 -21.97 6.37
CA LEU A 48 23.61 -21.30 6.81
C LEU A 48 23.45 -20.00 6.01
N TYR A 49 22.32 -19.85 5.34
CA TYR A 49 21.93 -18.66 4.62
C TYR A 49 20.95 -17.85 5.44
N THR A 50 21.22 -16.55 5.53
CA THR A 50 20.46 -15.59 6.32
C THR A 50 19.97 -14.45 5.45
N SER A 51 19.12 -13.58 6.00
CA SER A 51 18.66 -12.35 5.33
C SER A 51 19.81 -11.48 4.83
N ASN A 52 20.97 -11.49 5.50
CA ASN A 52 22.18 -10.76 5.07
C ASN A 52 22.80 -11.29 3.77
N ASN A 53 22.45 -12.51 3.35
CA ASN A 53 22.94 -13.09 2.10
C ASN A 53 22.10 -12.68 0.88
N ILE A 54 20.97 -11.99 1.09
CA ILE A 54 20.12 -11.47 0.01
C ILE A 54 20.75 -10.20 -0.58
N LYS A 55 20.94 -10.21 -1.89
CA LYS A 55 21.38 -9.03 -2.67
C LYS A 55 20.17 -8.28 -3.16
N LEU A 56 19.98 -7.05 -2.67
CA LEU A 56 18.85 -6.20 -3.05
C LEU A 56 19.26 -5.15 -4.09
N PRO A 57 18.35 -4.76 -4.99
CA PRO A 57 18.56 -3.63 -5.89
C PRO A 57 18.54 -2.30 -5.11
N ALA A 58 18.94 -1.22 -5.78
CA ALA A 58 18.82 0.12 -5.21
C ALA A 58 17.35 0.47 -4.92
N GLY A 59 17.11 1.05 -3.75
CA GLY A 59 15.76 1.44 -3.31
C GLY A 59 14.95 0.32 -2.67
N ILE A 60 15.52 -0.86 -2.41
CA ILE A 60 14.96 -1.86 -1.51
C ILE A 60 15.94 -2.10 -0.36
N GLU A 61 15.45 -1.99 0.86
CA GLU A 61 16.18 -2.33 2.08
C GLU A 61 15.41 -3.36 2.92
N ILE A 62 16.13 -4.31 3.52
CA ILE A 62 15.56 -5.21 4.54
C ILE A 62 15.54 -4.45 5.87
N LEU A 63 14.37 -4.42 6.51
CA LEU A 63 14.17 -3.81 7.83
C LEU A 63 14.26 -4.82 8.98
N SER A 64 14.05 -6.11 8.69
CA SER A 64 14.14 -7.18 9.69
C SER A 64 15.57 -7.36 10.20
N ASP A 65 15.72 -7.87 11.42
CA ASP A 65 17.00 -8.34 11.94
C ASP A 65 17.56 -9.50 11.08
N THR A 66 18.74 -10.03 11.46
CA THR A 66 19.29 -11.21 10.79
C THR A 66 18.38 -12.42 11.04
N VAL A 67 17.73 -12.91 9.98
CA VAL A 67 16.83 -14.07 9.98
C VAL A 67 17.55 -15.23 9.30
N GLU A 68 17.50 -16.42 9.90
CA GLU A 68 17.92 -17.66 9.26
C GLU A 68 16.87 -18.09 8.21
N LEU A 69 17.30 -18.27 6.97
CA LEU A 69 16.39 -18.61 5.87
C LEU A 69 16.39 -20.12 5.62
N PHE A 70 17.57 -20.70 5.45
CA PHE A 70 17.78 -22.14 5.25
C PHE A 70 19.27 -22.48 5.33
N GLN A 71 19.58 -23.77 5.41
CA GLN A 71 20.93 -24.31 5.42
C GLN A 71 21.11 -25.33 4.29
N ILE A 72 22.12 -25.10 3.44
CA ILE A 72 22.57 -26.09 2.47
C ILE A 72 23.58 -27.01 3.17
N THR A 73 23.34 -28.32 3.11
CA THR A 73 24.18 -29.36 3.73
C THR A 73 25.00 -30.15 2.72
N ASP A 74 24.65 -30.09 1.43
CA ASP A 74 25.37 -30.78 0.35
C ASP A 74 26.07 -29.77 -0.58
N PRO A 75 27.38 -29.90 -0.85
CA PRO A 75 28.13 -28.95 -1.66
C PRO A 75 27.78 -28.98 -3.16
N SER A 76 27.10 -30.02 -3.64
CA SER A 76 26.64 -30.14 -5.03
C SER A 76 25.33 -29.39 -5.29
N ILE A 77 24.65 -28.94 -4.24
CA ILE A 77 23.35 -28.27 -4.33
C ILE A 77 23.55 -26.77 -4.59
N GLU A 78 22.73 -26.28 -5.50
CA GLU A 78 22.57 -24.87 -5.79
C GLU A 78 21.07 -24.55 -5.81
N LEU A 79 20.69 -23.48 -5.11
CA LEU A 79 19.33 -22.97 -5.08
C LEU A 79 19.27 -21.65 -5.83
N ASN A 80 18.36 -21.58 -6.80
CA ASN A 80 17.97 -20.35 -7.48
C ASN A 80 16.55 -20.01 -7.03
N ILE A 81 16.41 -18.90 -6.30
CA ILE A 81 15.15 -18.44 -5.70
C ILE A 81 14.82 -17.07 -6.29
N GLU A 82 13.61 -16.93 -6.83
CA GLU A 82 13.08 -15.63 -7.24
C GLU A 82 12.10 -15.11 -6.20
N LEU A 83 12.35 -13.90 -5.71
CA LEU A 83 11.52 -13.22 -4.72
C LEU A 83 10.72 -12.12 -5.41
N ARG A 84 9.39 -12.16 -5.30
CA ARG A 84 8.51 -11.06 -5.68
C ARG A 84 8.28 -10.17 -4.46
N ILE A 85 8.80 -8.96 -4.49
CA ILE A 85 8.58 -7.93 -3.48
C ILE A 85 7.55 -6.95 -4.02
N GLU A 86 6.53 -6.66 -3.22
CA GLU A 86 5.43 -5.78 -3.61
C GLU A 86 5.20 -4.69 -2.54
N LYS A 87 4.80 -3.50 -2.98
CA LYS A 87 4.24 -2.46 -2.11
C LYS A 87 2.74 -2.68 -1.97
N GLY A 88 2.24 -2.65 -0.74
CA GLY A 88 0.81 -2.80 -0.48
C GLY A 88 0.44 -2.24 0.89
N TYR A 89 -0.83 -2.42 1.25
CA TYR A 89 -1.39 -2.00 2.52
C TYR A 89 -2.22 -3.14 3.12
N GLY A 90 -2.31 -3.19 4.45
CA GLY A 90 -3.14 -4.16 5.14
C GLY A 90 -2.67 -5.62 4.94
N TYR A 91 -3.61 -6.50 4.61
CA TYR A 91 -3.39 -7.93 4.53
C TYR A 91 -3.99 -8.51 3.25
N TYR A 92 -3.18 -9.25 2.47
CA TYR A 92 -3.65 -9.98 1.30
C TYR A 92 -3.59 -11.48 1.56
N SER A 93 -4.76 -12.12 1.55
CA SER A 93 -4.86 -13.57 1.67
C SER A 93 -4.35 -14.27 0.41
N VAL A 94 -3.92 -15.52 0.55
CA VAL A 94 -3.49 -16.34 -0.60
C VAL A 94 -4.60 -16.46 -1.65
N ASP A 95 -5.87 -16.57 -1.25
CA ASP A 95 -6.99 -16.69 -2.21
C ASP A 95 -7.24 -15.39 -2.97
N TYR A 96 -7.09 -14.24 -2.30
CA TYR A 96 -7.10 -12.94 -2.98
C TYR A 96 -5.97 -12.84 -3.98
N LEU A 97 -4.73 -13.17 -3.57
CA LEU A 97 -3.56 -13.14 -4.45
C LEU A 97 -3.75 -14.05 -5.67
N ARG A 98 -4.22 -15.28 -5.47
CA ARG A 98 -4.55 -16.22 -6.56
C ARG A 98 -5.58 -15.63 -7.52
N ALA A 99 -6.62 -14.97 -7.03
CA ALA A 99 -7.67 -14.40 -7.87
C ALA A 99 -7.22 -13.15 -8.64
N ARG A 100 -6.35 -12.34 -8.04
CA ARG A 100 -5.72 -11.17 -8.67
C ARG A 100 -4.76 -11.61 -9.75
N ASP A 101 -3.85 -12.51 -9.41
CA ASP A 101 -2.76 -12.98 -10.24
C ASP A 101 -3.25 -13.86 -11.41
N ARG A 102 -4.33 -14.64 -11.24
CA ARG A 102 -4.94 -15.39 -12.37
C ARG A 102 -5.43 -14.50 -13.53
N LYS A 103 -5.62 -13.20 -13.32
CA LYS A 103 -6.02 -12.27 -14.39
C LYS A 103 -4.85 -11.84 -15.26
N ASP A 104 -3.63 -11.95 -14.76
CA ASP A 104 -2.42 -11.72 -15.53
C ASP A 104 -2.10 -13.02 -16.30
N GLU A 105 -2.23 -12.99 -17.62
CA GLU A 105 -2.04 -14.15 -18.51
C GLU A 105 -0.60 -14.74 -18.44
N ASP A 106 0.34 -14.03 -17.83
CA ASP A 106 1.77 -14.36 -17.73
C ASP A 106 2.19 -15.03 -16.40
N ILE A 107 1.26 -15.35 -15.50
CA ILE A 107 1.64 -15.95 -14.21
C ILE A 107 1.93 -17.43 -14.36
N ASP A 108 3.23 -17.72 -14.42
CA ASP A 108 3.81 -19.05 -14.42
C ASP A 108 3.16 -19.93 -13.35
N ALA A 109 2.75 -21.13 -13.76
CA ALA A 109 2.16 -22.15 -12.88
C ALA A 109 3.08 -22.59 -11.71
N ASN A 110 4.29 -22.05 -11.62
CA ASN A 110 5.34 -22.42 -10.67
C ASN A 110 5.57 -21.38 -9.56
N ILE A 111 4.77 -20.33 -9.46
CA ILE A 111 4.90 -19.34 -8.37
C ILE A 111 4.24 -19.87 -7.09
N LEU A 112 5.01 -19.90 -6.01
CA LEU A 112 4.49 -20.16 -4.67
C LEU A 112 4.01 -18.85 -4.03
N LEU A 113 2.73 -18.81 -3.69
CA LEU A 113 2.12 -17.64 -3.05
C LEU A 113 2.18 -17.77 -1.53
N ILE A 114 2.49 -16.66 -0.87
CA ILE A 114 2.45 -16.47 0.57
C ILE A 114 1.49 -15.32 0.83
N ASP A 115 0.70 -15.38 1.90
CA ASP A 115 -0.12 -14.25 2.30
C ASP A 115 0.74 -13.06 2.77
N ASN A 116 0.35 -11.86 2.35
CA ASN A 116 1.14 -10.66 2.56
C ASN A 116 0.60 -9.86 3.73
N GLU A 117 1.48 -9.45 4.64
CA GLU A 117 1.13 -8.59 5.78
C GLU A 117 1.93 -7.29 5.70
N PHE A 118 1.30 -6.23 5.20
CA PHE A 118 1.87 -4.89 5.03
C PHE A 118 1.62 -4.02 6.26
N LYS A 119 2.14 -4.47 7.41
CA LYS A 119 2.05 -3.70 8.65
C LYS A 119 3.42 -3.27 9.15
N VAL A 120 3.45 -2.03 9.63
CA VAL A 120 4.64 -1.39 10.18
C VAL A 120 4.55 -1.30 11.71
N ILE A 121 3.33 -1.17 12.22
CA ILE A 121 3.02 -1.05 13.64
C ILE A 121 2.69 -2.41 14.21
N ASP A 122 3.31 -2.74 15.33
CA ASP A 122 3.07 -3.98 16.08
C ASP A 122 1.94 -3.83 17.08
N TYR A 123 1.97 -2.70 17.80
CA TYR A 123 1.16 -2.53 18.99
C TYR A 123 0.71 -1.07 19.12
N VAL A 124 -0.57 -0.91 19.44
CA VAL A 124 -1.17 0.38 19.78
C VAL A 124 -2.02 0.21 21.02
N LYS A 125 -1.79 1.07 22.01
CA LYS A 125 -2.65 1.22 23.19
C LYS A 125 -3.02 2.68 23.33
N TYR A 126 -4.25 2.95 23.75
CA TYR A 126 -4.66 4.29 24.13
C TYR A 126 -5.26 4.28 25.54
N GLU A 127 -5.15 5.43 26.21
CA GLU A 127 -5.74 5.70 27.51
C GLU A 127 -6.27 7.13 27.50
N VAL A 128 -7.45 7.32 28.08
CA VAL A 128 -8.07 8.65 28.26
C VAL A 128 -8.07 8.96 29.74
N VAL A 129 -7.42 10.06 30.10
CA VAL A 129 -7.29 10.52 31.48
C VAL A 129 -8.01 11.85 31.62
N GLU A 130 -8.91 11.96 32.59
CA GLU A 130 -9.54 13.22 32.93
C GLU A 130 -8.52 14.14 33.63
N VAL A 131 -8.38 15.36 33.12
CA VAL A 131 -7.49 16.39 33.66
C VAL A 131 -8.34 17.57 34.11
N ILE A 132 -8.28 17.86 35.42
CA ILE A 132 -8.91 19.03 36.01
C ILE A 132 -7.92 20.20 35.89
N GLU A 133 -8.29 21.20 35.11
CA GLU A 133 -7.37 22.29 34.76
C GLU A 133 -7.49 23.50 35.71
N ASP A 134 -8.66 23.72 36.31
CA ASP A 134 -8.93 24.92 37.08
C ASP A 134 -9.91 24.74 38.26
N PHE A 135 -9.90 25.72 39.17
CA PHE A 135 -10.82 25.79 40.32
C PHE A 135 -12.28 26.06 39.92
N THR A 136 -12.59 26.20 38.62
CA THR A 136 -13.95 26.40 38.11
C THR A 136 -14.67 25.07 37.82
N GLY A 137 -13.95 23.95 37.87
CA GLY A 137 -14.51 22.61 37.68
C GLY A 137 -14.63 22.19 36.22
N SER A 138 -13.93 22.86 35.29
CA SER A 138 -13.87 22.43 33.90
C SER A 138 -12.94 21.22 33.76
N THR A 139 -13.42 20.19 33.09
CA THR A 139 -12.68 18.94 32.86
C THR A 139 -12.31 18.82 31.40
N LYS A 140 -11.09 18.34 31.14
CA LYS A 140 -10.57 18.05 29.79
C LYS A 140 -10.11 16.60 29.74
N ASP A 141 -10.20 16.00 28.57
CA ASP A 141 -9.69 14.66 28.33
C ASP A 141 -8.27 14.73 27.75
N LEU A 142 -7.33 14.07 28.41
CA LEU A 142 -5.99 13.81 27.90
C LEU A 142 -5.95 12.42 27.26
N LEU A 143 -5.75 12.37 25.94
CA LEU A 143 -5.52 11.13 25.21
C LEU A 143 -4.02 10.80 25.19
N VAL A 144 -3.66 9.67 25.79
CA VAL A 144 -2.30 9.11 25.75
C VAL A 144 -2.31 7.92 24.80
N ILE A 145 -1.47 7.94 23.76
CA ILE A 145 -1.33 6.85 22.80
C ILE A 145 0.09 6.30 22.88
N GLU A 146 0.20 5.01 23.17
CA GLU A 146 1.44 4.24 23.12
C GLU A 146 1.48 3.46 21.80
N ILE A 147 2.51 3.68 21.00
CA ILE A 147 2.71 3.01 19.71
C ILE A 147 4.07 2.32 19.73
N ARG A 148 4.09 1.04 19.35
CA ARG A 148 5.33 0.30 19.12
C ARG A 148 5.37 -0.17 17.67
N SER A 149 6.49 0.10 17.04
CA SER A 149 6.82 -0.34 15.69
C SER A 149 7.74 -1.55 15.76
N TRP A 150 7.64 -2.44 14.77
CA TRP A 150 8.63 -3.49 14.56
C TRP A 150 10.03 -2.93 14.21
N PHE A 151 10.09 -1.69 13.74
CA PHE A 151 11.29 -1.10 13.16
C PHE A 151 11.80 0.10 13.94
N LYS A 152 13.12 0.16 14.07
CA LYS A 152 13.83 1.33 14.59
C LYS A 152 13.74 2.48 13.57
N GLY A 153 13.55 3.69 14.06
CA GLY A 153 13.52 4.90 13.22
C GLY A 153 12.14 5.34 12.74
N ILE A 154 11.08 4.62 13.10
CA ILE A 154 9.70 5.05 12.81
C ILE A 154 9.18 5.85 14.00
N SER A 155 8.89 7.13 13.78
CA SER A 155 8.42 8.01 14.83
C SER A 155 6.94 7.77 15.12
N PRO A 156 6.53 7.50 16.38
CA PRO A 156 5.11 7.45 16.74
C PRO A 156 4.34 8.70 16.32
N LYS A 157 4.99 9.86 16.35
CA LYS A 157 4.40 11.13 15.92
C LYS A 157 4.06 11.12 14.42
N GLU A 158 4.97 10.65 13.58
CA GLU A 158 4.76 10.57 12.13
C GLU A 158 3.63 9.61 11.79
N VAL A 159 3.56 8.48 12.49
CA VAL A 159 2.48 7.49 12.35
C VAL A 159 1.12 8.10 12.69
N VAL A 160 1.02 8.85 13.80
CA VAL A 160 -0.24 9.53 14.18
C VAL A 160 -0.60 10.63 13.18
N MET A 161 0.38 11.38 12.67
CA MET A 161 0.14 12.41 11.65
C MET A 161 -0.43 11.80 10.37
N PHE A 162 0.18 10.71 9.89
CA PHE A 162 -0.30 9.98 8.72
C PHE A 162 -1.71 9.40 8.95
N ALA A 163 -1.96 8.78 10.09
CA ALA A 163 -3.30 8.27 10.44
C ALA A 163 -4.35 9.39 10.49
N GLY A 164 -3.99 10.58 10.97
CA GLY A 164 -4.83 11.76 10.97
C GLY A 164 -5.14 12.28 9.56
N GLU A 165 -4.15 12.26 8.66
CA GLU A 165 -4.34 12.62 7.24
C GLU A 165 -5.30 11.65 6.55
N VAL A 166 -5.12 10.34 6.75
CA VAL A 166 -6.02 9.30 6.23
C VAL A 166 -7.44 9.49 6.78
N LEU A 167 -7.58 9.68 8.10
CA LEU A 167 -8.89 9.90 8.73
C LEU A 167 -9.58 11.16 8.20
N ALA A 168 -8.85 12.26 8.05
CA ALA A 168 -9.38 13.50 7.49
C ALA A 168 -9.81 13.31 6.03
N SER A 169 -9.05 12.53 5.26
CA SER A 169 -9.39 12.17 3.88
C SER A 169 -10.71 11.40 3.80
N TYR A 170 -10.91 10.40 4.67
CA TYR A 170 -12.20 9.70 4.76
C TYR A 170 -13.33 10.59 5.29
N ALA A 171 -13.07 11.44 6.28
CA ALA A 171 -14.10 12.31 6.87
C ALA A 171 -14.71 13.26 5.85
N LYS A 172 -13.94 13.68 4.84
CA LYS A 172 -14.42 14.48 3.72
C LYS A 172 -15.65 13.86 3.04
N LEU A 173 -15.71 12.53 2.89
CA LEU A 173 -16.86 11.82 2.28
C LEU A 173 -18.20 12.13 2.94
N PHE A 174 -18.20 12.46 4.23
CA PHE A 174 -19.41 12.77 4.99
C PHE A 174 -19.75 14.26 5.00
N ILE A 175 -18.85 15.12 4.51
CA ILE A 175 -18.98 16.58 4.58
C ILE A 175 -19.41 17.16 3.23
N PHE A 176 -18.99 16.56 2.11
CA PHE A 176 -19.34 17.09 0.79
C PHE A 176 -19.87 16.00 -0.15
N ASP A 177 -20.98 16.30 -0.82
CA ASP A 177 -21.51 15.50 -1.92
C ASP A 177 -20.66 15.74 -3.18
N ASN A 178 -19.78 14.79 -3.53
CA ASN A 178 -18.83 14.76 -4.68
C ASN A 178 -17.42 15.33 -4.43
N ILE A 179 -16.54 14.53 -3.82
CA ILE A 179 -15.13 14.90 -3.57
C ILE A 179 -14.20 14.04 -4.40
N TYR A 180 -13.19 14.68 -4.99
CA TYR A 180 -11.99 14.00 -5.46
C TYR A 180 -11.13 13.63 -4.26
N ILE A 181 -11.09 12.33 -3.94
CA ILE A 181 -10.13 11.82 -2.95
C ILE A 181 -8.85 11.46 -3.69
N ASP A 182 -7.73 11.94 -3.15
CA ASP A 182 -6.42 11.46 -3.59
C ASP A 182 -6.31 9.97 -3.23
N ARG A 183 -6.43 9.12 -4.26
CA ARG A 183 -6.43 7.65 -4.12
C ARG A 183 -5.12 7.13 -3.55
N SER A 184 -4.04 7.90 -3.58
CA SER A 184 -2.75 7.49 -3.00
C SER A 184 -2.78 7.31 -1.47
N PHE A 185 -3.78 7.88 -0.79
CA PHE A 185 -3.99 7.76 0.65
C PHE A 185 -5.09 6.76 1.03
N LEU A 186 -5.80 6.23 0.03
CA LEU A 186 -6.83 5.23 0.25
C LEU A 186 -6.22 3.85 0.01
N VAL A 187 -6.57 2.91 0.88
CA VAL A 187 -6.61 1.48 0.56
C VAL A 187 -7.42 1.39 -0.75
N ASP A 188 -6.85 0.86 -1.86
CA ASP A 188 -7.58 0.70 -3.12
C ASP A 188 -8.94 0.05 -2.82
N LEU A 189 -9.99 0.86 -2.87
CA LEU A 189 -11.36 0.41 -2.61
C LEU A 189 -11.84 -0.61 -3.64
N GLU A 190 -11.11 -0.80 -4.74
CA GLU A 190 -11.34 -1.85 -5.73
C GLU A 190 -11.23 -3.28 -5.13
N ASP A 191 -10.60 -3.43 -3.95
CA ASP A 191 -10.57 -4.70 -3.21
C ASP A 191 -11.80 -4.94 -2.32
N LEU A 192 -12.56 -3.88 -1.97
CA LEU A 192 -13.81 -3.97 -1.19
C LEU A 192 -15.08 -4.01 -2.06
N ASP A 193 -14.99 -3.63 -3.33
CA ASP A 193 -16.13 -3.55 -4.25
C ASP A 193 -16.61 -4.90 -4.80
N ARG A 194 -16.09 -6.03 -4.32
CA ARG A 194 -16.55 -7.38 -4.71
C ARG A 194 -17.81 -7.87 -3.99
N VAL A 195 -18.61 -6.97 -3.40
CA VAL A 195 -19.95 -7.31 -2.83
C VAL A 195 -21.09 -6.42 -3.35
N GLN A 196 -20.87 -5.46 -4.27
CA GLN A 196 -21.99 -4.78 -4.94
C GLN A 196 -21.93 -4.93 -6.45
N ASP A 197 -22.44 -6.07 -6.90
CA ASP A 197 -23.01 -6.17 -8.23
C ASP A 197 -24.21 -5.21 -8.35
N LYS A 198 -24.12 -4.31 -9.35
CA LYS A 198 -25.17 -3.44 -9.92
C LYS A 198 -25.46 -2.11 -9.22
N PHE A 199 -24.67 -1.08 -9.51
CA PHE A 199 -25.19 0.25 -9.86
C PHE A 199 -24.21 0.94 -10.84
N HIS A 200 -24.31 0.61 -12.13
CA HIS A 200 -23.92 1.55 -13.17
C HIS A 200 -25.09 2.54 -13.32
N GLU A 201 -24.96 3.72 -12.73
CA GLU A 201 -25.56 4.91 -13.34
C GLU A 201 -24.42 5.70 -13.98
N GLU A 202 -24.53 5.86 -15.28
CA GLU A 202 -23.64 6.68 -16.10
C GLU A 202 -23.51 8.06 -15.46
N ALA A 203 -22.33 8.38 -14.92
CA ALA A 203 -22.01 9.72 -14.47
C ALA A 203 -22.21 10.67 -15.65
N ASN A 204 -23.30 11.43 -15.62
CA ASN A 204 -23.70 12.33 -16.70
C ASN A 204 -22.69 13.49 -16.74
N ILE A 205 -21.66 13.35 -17.59
CA ILE A 205 -20.52 14.28 -17.75
C ILE A 205 -20.98 15.74 -17.91
N LYS A 206 -22.21 15.96 -18.39
CA LYS A 206 -22.80 17.28 -18.63
C LYS A 206 -23.08 18.07 -17.35
N THR A 207 -23.44 17.42 -16.25
CA THR A 207 -23.70 18.08 -14.96
C THR A 207 -22.46 18.17 -14.07
N MET A 208 -21.30 17.75 -14.57
CA MET A 208 -20.04 17.84 -13.85
C MET A 208 -19.65 19.32 -13.71
N PRO A 209 -19.35 19.81 -12.49
CA PRO A 209 -18.86 21.16 -12.30
C PRO A 209 -17.45 21.31 -12.90
N ILE A 210 -17.14 22.49 -13.43
CA ILE A 210 -15.81 22.82 -13.97
C ILE A 210 -14.72 22.64 -12.91
N ASP A 211 -15.07 22.75 -11.64
CA ASP A 211 -14.16 22.50 -10.51
C ASP A 211 -13.71 21.05 -10.36
N ALA A 212 -14.43 20.10 -10.94
CA ALA A 212 -14.02 18.70 -10.93
C ALA A 212 -13.09 18.34 -12.11
N LEU A 213 -12.86 19.24 -13.06
CA LEU A 213 -11.95 19.00 -14.18
C LEU A 213 -10.48 19.26 -13.79
N PRO A 214 -9.52 18.52 -14.40
CA PRO A 214 -8.09 18.69 -14.17
C PRO A 214 -7.55 19.94 -14.91
N LEU A 215 -8.10 21.11 -14.61
CA LEU A 215 -7.70 22.41 -15.16
C LEU A 215 -6.75 23.13 -14.19
N SER A 216 -5.80 23.89 -14.75
CA SER A 216 -4.94 24.77 -13.96
C SER A 216 -5.75 25.83 -13.23
N GLU A 217 -5.29 26.28 -12.06
CA GLU A 217 -6.01 27.27 -11.23
C GLU A 217 -6.36 28.55 -12.00
N ARG A 218 -5.47 29.00 -12.88
CA ARG A 218 -5.70 30.17 -13.73
C ARG A 218 -6.87 29.95 -14.69
N THR A 219 -6.93 28.77 -15.32
CA THR A 219 -7.98 28.40 -16.26
C THR A 219 -9.32 28.27 -15.55
N ARG A 220 -9.33 27.62 -14.38
CA ARG A 220 -10.50 27.45 -13.52
C ARG A 220 -11.08 28.79 -13.08
N ASN A 221 -10.24 29.68 -12.54
CA ASN A 221 -10.67 30.99 -12.07
C ASN A 221 -11.17 31.87 -13.23
N ALA A 222 -10.57 31.78 -14.42
CA ALA A 222 -11.06 32.46 -15.61
C ALA A 222 -12.46 31.96 -16.03
N LEU A 223 -12.73 30.65 -15.96
CA LEU A 223 -14.03 30.07 -16.31
C LEU A 223 -15.12 30.46 -15.30
N ILE A 224 -14.85 30.35 -14.00
CA ILE A 224 -15.80 30.74 -12.94
C ILE A 224 -16.15 32.23 -13.05
N LYS A 225 -15.16 33.10 -13.26
CA LYS A 225 -15.34 34.54 -13.41
C LYS A 225 -16.18 34.92 -14.63
N ASN A 226 -16.21 34.06 -15.64
CA ASN A 226 -17.05 34.21 -16.84
C ASN A 226 -18.38 33.43 -16.73
N ASN A 227 -18.76 33.02 -15.52
CA ASN A 227 -20.01 32.34 -15.18
C ASN A 227 -20.21 31.00 -15.93
N ILE A 228 -19.11 30.26 -16.10
CA ILE A 228 -19.07 28.90 -16.65
C ILE A 228 -18.82 27.96 -15.48
N LEU A 229 -19.88 27.34 -14.97
CA LEU A 229 -19.84 26.56 -13.72
C LEU A 229 -19.90 25.06 -13.99
N TYR A 230 -20.51 24.63 -15.09
CA TYR A 230 -20.67 23.22 -15.47
C TYR A 230 -20.07 22.91 -16.85
N VAL A 231 -19.81 21.63 -17.13
CA VAL A 231 -19.31 21.16 -18.44
C VAL A 231 -20.27 21.54 -19.57
N GLU A 232 -21.58 21.55 -19.32
CA GLU A 232 -22.57 22.02 -20.30
C GLU A 232 -22.43 23.50 -20.68
N ASP A 233 -21.93 24.35 -19.78
CA ASP A 233 -21.72 25.77 -20.06
C ASP A 233 -20.49 25.98 -20.95
N LEU A 234 -19.49 25.10 -20.82
CA LEU A 234 -18.28 25.09 -21.62
C LEU A 234 -18.58 24.66 -23.06
N GLU A 235 -19.43 23.65 -23.26
CA GLU A 235 -19.85 23.16 -24.58
C GLU A 235 -20.56 24.25 -25.41
N LYS A 236 -21.27 25.16 -24.74
CA LYS A 236 -21.98 26.29 -25.38
C LYS A 236 -21.05 27.43 -25.83
N LYS A 237 -19.76 27.41 -25.49
CA LYS A 237 -18.78 28.46 -25.82
C LYS A 237 -17.93 28.12 -27.03
N LYS A 238 -17.72 29.10 -27.90
CA LYS A 238 -16.82 28.95 -29.05
C LYS A 238 -15.36 29.12 -28.62
N LYS A 239 -14.45 28.39 -29.27
CA LYS A 239 -12.99 28.43 -29.01
C LYS A 239 -12.41 29.86 -28.95
N GLY A 240 -12.90 30.76 -29.80
CA GLY A 240 -12.45 32.17 -29.83
C GLY A 240 -12.86 32.97 -28.59
N GLU A 241 -13.98 32.66 -27.95
CA GLU A 241 -14.43 33.32 -26.72
C GLU A 241 -13.62 32.85 -25.51
N LEU A 242 -13.28 31.56 -25.46
CA LEU A 242 -12.47 30.96 -24.38
C LEU A 242 -11.05 31.53 -24.33
N LEU A 243 -10.47 31.87 -25.49
CA LEU A 243 -9.14 32.47 -25.61
C LEU A 243 -9.07 33.93 -25.12
N LEU A 244 -10.22 34.59 -24.96
CA LEU A 244 -10.32 35.97 -24.50
C LEU A 244 -10.58 36.08 -22.98
N MET A 245 -10.86 34.94 -22.31
CA MET A 245 -11.15 34.90 -20.88
C MET A 245 -9.86 35.04 -20.06
N LYS A 246 -9.90 35.91 -19.03
CA LYS A 246 -8.80 36.19 -18.09
C LYS A 246 -9.22 36.02 -16.63
#